data_AF-A0A1F5Z4S2-F1
#
_entry.id   AF-A0A1F5Z4S2-F1
#
_cell.length_a   1.000
_cell.length_b   1.000
_cell.length_c   1.000
_cell.angle_alpha   90.00
_cell.angle_beta   90.00
_cell.angle_gamma   90.00
#
_symmetry.space_group_name_H-M   'P 1'
#
loop_
_entity.id
_entity.type
_entity.pdbx_description
1 polymer ?
#
loop_
_entity_poly.entity_id
_entity_poly.type
_entity_poly.pdbx_seq_one_letter_code
_entity_poly.pdbx_strand_id
1 'polypeptide(L)'
;MPKVLLTRPSYETVTRYLYAFSQKLIKFADEYKWTVFDLKKTAATLRKFTALININSLDLVLLHGHGNYSSITCQNEEILLEKGKNEHLLKDTRTYAFSCETGKELGPAAIKKGAKSYIGYDEVFVFYQTEGQENYPLKDKRAGQFLEPAFEVSYSLLRKSSPKTAYRNSQKAFKKNIDSLISSKSKELYLVRYLLWDMRHQVCLES
;
A
#
# COMPACT_ATOMS: atom_id res chain seq x y z
N MET A 1 15.26 -10.20 -14.56
CA MET A 1 14.33 -10.46 -13.42
C MET A 1 13.60 -9.18 -13.11
N PRO A 2 12.29 -9.22 -12.79
CA PRO A 2 11.54 -8.02 -12.47
C PRO A 2 12.03 -7.40 -11.15
N LYS A 3 12.01 -6.07 -11.07
CA LYS A 3 12.54 -5.29 -9.95
C LYS A 3 11.41 -4.59 -9.19
N VAL A 4 11.38 -4.75 -7.86
CA VAL A 4 10.41 -4.10 -6.98
C VAL A 4 11.11 -3.24 -5.94
N LEU A 5 10.61 -2.03 -5.74
CA LEU A 5 11.01 -1.15 -4.63
C LEU A 5 9.88 -1.09 -3.60
N LEU A 6 10.21 -1.27 -2.32
CA LEU A 6 9.28 -1.14 -1.21
C LEU A 6 9.77 -0.07 -0.23
N THR A 7 8.91 0.86 0.17
CA THR A 7 9.15 1.71 1.35
C THR A 7 8.48 1.10 2.56
N ARG A 8 9.19 0.98 3.68
CA ARG A 8 8.66 0.41 4.94
C ARG A 8 9.09 1.29 6.13
N PRO A 9 8.57 2.52 6.24
CA PRO A 9 8.83 3.36 7.40
C PRO A 9 8.25 2.70 8.66
N SER A 10 8.80 3.05 9.82
CA SER A 10 8.31 2.58 11.12
C SER A 10 8.76 3.57 12.19
N TYR A 11 7.85 4.44 12.62
CA TYR A 11 8.13 5.47 13.64
C TYR A 11 6.96 5.73 14.58
N GLU A 12 5.72 5.41 14.18
CA GLU A 12 4.55 5.44 15.05
C GLU A 12 3.70 4.17 14.88
N THR A 13 2.53 4.12 15.50
CA THR A 13 1.69 2.90 15.55
C THR A 13 1.25 2.42 14.17
N VAL A 14 0.67 3.28 13.33
CA VAL A 14 0.18 2.91 11.99
C VAL A 14 1.32 2.36 11.12
N THR A 15 2.42 3.08 11.03
CA THR A 15 3.61 2.67 10.28
C THR A 15 4.27 1.42 10.86
N ARG A 16 4.15 1.13 12.18
CA ARG A 16 4.54 -0.18 12.75
C ARG A 16 3.66 -1.32 12.23
N TYR A 17 2.35 -1.14 12.11
CA TYR A 17 1.47 -2.13 11.48
C TYR A 17 1.85 -2.36 10.02
N LEU A 18 1.97 -1.28 9.23
CA LEU A 18 2.36 -1.39 7.82
C LEU A 18 3.74 -2.05 7.66
N TYR A 19 4.72 -1.70 8.48
CA TYR A 19 6.04 -2.32 8.51
C TYR A 19 5.98 -3.83 8.77
N ALA A 20 5.19 -4.25 9.75
CA ALA A 20 5.06 -5.65 10.15
C ALA A 20 4.37 -6.49 9.07
N PHE A 21 3.27 -5.98 8.50
CA PHE A 21 2.55 -6.67 7.41
C PHE A 21 3.38 -6.74 6.12
N SER A 22 4.05 -5.65 5.74
CA SER A 22 4.90 -5.59 4.55
C SER A 22 6.15 -6.48 4.65
N GLN A 23 6.60 -6.87 5.85
CA GLN A 23 7.70 -7.83 6.02
C GLN A 23 7.40 -9.18 5.32
N LYS A 24 6.13 -9.60 5.26
CA LYS A 24 5.71 -10.82 4.56
C LYS A 24 5.89 -10.71 3.05
N LEU A 25 5.80 -9.49 2.48
CA LEU A 25 5.96 -9.26 1.05
C LEU A 25 7.39 -9.52 0.56
N ILE A 26 8.40 -9.32 1.42
CA ILE A 26 9.81 -9.52 1.04
C ILE A 26 10.06 -10.99 0.70
N LYS A 27 9.61 -11.91 1.56
CA LYS A 27 9.72 -13.36 1.32
C LYS A 27 8.91 -13.78 0.09
N PHE A 28 7.68 -13.27 -0.01
CA PHE A 28 6.81 -13.57 -1.14
C PHE A 28 7.39 -13.07 -2.47
N ALA A 29 8.05 -11.92 -2.50
CA ALA A 29 8.69 -11.40 -3.71
C ALA A 29 9.83 -12.32 -4.19
N ASP A 30 10.61 -12.90 -3.27
CA ASP A 30 11.67 -13.86 -3.59
C ASP A 30 11.13 -15.15 -4.22
N GLU A 31 10.01 -15.67 -3.71
CA GLU A 31 9.31 -16.83 -4.28
C GLU A 31 8.95 -16.60 -5.76
N TYR A 32 8.58 -15.37 -6.14
CA TYR A 32 8.22 -14.99 -7.51
C TYR A 32 9.39 -14.41 -8.34
N LYS A 33 10.62 -14.57 -7.85
CA LYS A 33 11.88 -14.20 -8.52
C LYS A 33 11.98 -12.71 -8.82
N TRP A 34 11.55 -11.88 -7.86
CA TRP A 34 11.79 -10.45 -7.90
C TRP A 34 13.15 -10.09 -7.32
N THR A 35 13.82 -9.11 -7.92
CA THR A 35 14.89 -8.39 -7.25
C THR A 35 14.26 -7.33 -6.36
N VAL A 36 14.46 -7.44 -5.04
CA VAL A 36 13.82 -6.60 -4.04
C VAL A 36 14.75 -5.49 -3.57
N PHE A 37 14.31 -4.26 -3.69
CA PHE A 37 14.92 -3.09 -3.06
C PHE A 37 14.07 -2.68 -1.85
N ASP A 38 14.60 -2.90 -0.64
CA ASP A 38 13.88 -2.71 0.61
C ASP A 38 14.37 -1.46 1.36
N LEU A 39 13.59 -0.38 1.30
CA LEU A 39 13.84 0.83 2.08
C LEU A 39 13.10 0.75 3.42
N LYS A 40 13.73 0.11 4.42
CA LYS A 40 13.17 -0.10 5.75
C LYS A 40 13.60 0.96 6.77
N LYS A 41 12.66 1.37 7.64
CA LYS A 41 12.91 2.31 8.77
C LYS A 41 13.67 3.56 8.29
N THR A 42 14.81 3.87 8.89
CA THR A 42 15.68 5.01 8.54
C THR A 42 16.26 4.98 7.12
N ALA A 43 16.08 3.89 6.37
CA ALA A 43 16.39 3.86 4.94
C ALA A 43 15.24 4.37 4.05
N ALA A 44 14.01 4.44 4.56
CA ALA A 44 12.86 5.01 3.84
C ALA A 44 12.96 6.54 3.83
N THR A 45 13.78 7.08 2.92
CA THR A 45 13.98 8.52 2.74
C THR A 45 13.88 8.91 1.27
N LEU A 46 13.56 10.17 0.97
CA LEU A 46 13.48 10.69 -0.41
C LEU A 46 14.80 10.49 -1.15
N ARG A 47 15.92 10.75 -0.49
CA ARG A 47 17.26 10.61 -1.08
C ARG A 47 17.51 9.18 -1.58
N LYS A 48 17.24 8.17 -0.75
CA LYS A 48 17.48 6.77 -1.11
C LYS A 48 16.48 6.27 -2.15
N PHE A 49 15.22 6.68 -2.03
CA PHE A 49 14.18 6.38 -3.01
C PHE A 49 14.53 6.90 -4.40
N THR A 50 14.88 8.19 -4.49
CA THR A 50 15.28 8.84 -5.75
C THR A 50 16.52 8.19 -6.36
N ALA A 51 17.53 7.88 -5.55
CA ALA A 51 18.73 7.19 -6.02
C ALA A 51 18.41 5.81 -6.62
N LEU A 52 17.56 5.02 -5.96
CA LEU A 52 17.20 3.69 -6.45
C LEU A 52 16.37 3.72 -7.73
N ILE A 53 15.38 4.62 -7.81
CA ILE A 53 14.56 4.80 -9.03
C ILE A 53 15.41 5.24 -10.21
N ASN A 54 16.33 6.19 -10.03
CA ASN A 54 17.11 6.73 -11.14
C ASN A 54 18.13 5.71 -11.70
N ILE A 55 18.63 4.81 -10.84
CA ILE A 55 19.66 3.84 -11.23
C ILE A 55 19.02 2.51 -11.69
N ASN A 56 17.76 2.25 -11.35
CA ASN A 56 17.08 1.00 -11.64
C ASN A 56 15.80 1.22 -12.43
N SER A 57 15.67 0.55 -13.58
CA SER A 57 14.36 0.35 -14.22
C SER A 57 13.49 -0.55 -13.33
N LEU A 58 12.58 0.04 -12.56
CA LEU A 58 11.67 -0.69 -11.66
C LEU A 58 10.39 -1.09 -12.40
N ASP A 59 9.92 -2.31 -12.17
CA ASP A 59 8.65 -2.81 -12.71
C ASP A 59 7.47 -2.55 -11.78
N LEU A 60 7.76 -2.38 -10.47
CA LEU A 60 6.79 -2.23 -9.40
C LEU A 60 7.36 -1.36 -8.28
N VAL A 61 6.53 -0.44 -7.78
CA VAL A 61 6.80 0.38 -6.60
C VAL A 61 5.66 0.18 -5.60
N LEU A 62 6.00 -0.24 -4.39
CA LEU A 62 5.06 -0.40 -3.27
C LEU A 62 5.40 0.63 -2.20
N LEU A 63 4.53 1.63 -2.07
CA LEU A 63 4.72 2.73 -1.14
C LEU A 63 3.85 2.53 0.10
N HIS A 64 4.45 2.66 1.28
CA HIS A 64 3.75 2.72 2.56
C HIS A 64 4.15 3.99 3.30
N GLY A 65 3.15 4.65 3.90
CA GLY A 65 3.33 5.84 4.73
C GLY A 65 2.06 6.67 4.79
N HIS A 66 2.08 7.76 5.56
CA HIS A 66 0.96 8.71 5.59
C HIS A 66 0.90 9.50 4.29
N GLY A 67 -0.27 10.04 3.99
CA GLY A 67 -0.48 10.81 2.78
C GLY A 67 -1.67 11.73 2.90
N ASN A 68 -1.80 12.57 1.87
CA ASN A 68 -2.94 13.45 1.62
C ASN A 68 -3.18 13.45 0.10
N TYR A 69 -4.09 14.30 -0.37
CA TYR A 69 -4.44 14.38 -1.79
C TYR A 69 -3.23 14.51 -2.73
N SER A 70 -2.23 15.30 -2.34
CA SER A 70 -1.11 15.68 -3.20
C SER A 70 0.23 15.02 -2.87
N SER A 71 0.35 14.30 -1.75
CA SER A 71 1.65 13.80 -1.28
C SER A 71 1.58 12.51 -0.48
N ILE A 72 2.68 11.78 -0.47
CA ILE A 72 2.94 10.63 0.38
C ILE A 72 4.25 10.84 1.13
N THR A 73 4.29 10.43 2.40
CA THR A 73 5.43 10.56 3.29
C THR A 73 6.11 9.21 3.54
N CYS A 74 7.32 9.24 4.05
CA CYS A 74 8.10 8.08 4.43
C CYS A 74 8.52 8.18 5.91
N GLN A 75 9.76 7.86 6.25
CA GLN A 75 10.20 7.83 7.65
C GLN A 75 10.09 9.22 8.29
N ASN A 76 9.49 9.30 9.48
CA ASN A 76 9.34 10.53 10.25
C ASN A 76 8.65 11.66 9.45
N GLU A 77 7.63 11.30 8.68
CA GLU A 77 6.82 12.23 7.87
C GLU A 77 7.59 12.99 6.77
N GLU A 78 8.81 12.57 6.43
CA GLU A 78 9.55 13.13 5.28
C GLU A 78 8.74 12.91 3.98
N ILE A 79 8.44 13.98 3.24
CA ILE A 79 7.73 13.91 1.97
C ILE A 79 8.55 13.09 0.97
N LEU A 80 7.96 11.99 0.49
CA LEU A 80 8.58 11.08 -0.46
C LEU A 80 8.20 11.43 -1.90
N LEU A 81 6.91 11.66 -2.16
CA LEU A 81 6.41 12.13 -3.45
C LEU A 81 5.38 13.23 -3.23
N GLU A 82 5.40 14.22 -4.11
CA GLU A 82 4.48 15.34 -4.12
C GLU A 82 4.13 15.73 -5.55
N LYS A 83 2.83 15.91 -5.81
CA LYS A 83 2.27 16.33 -7.08
C LYS A 83 2.89 17.65 -7.54
N GLY A 84 3.33 17.69 -8.79
CA GLY A 84 3.97 18.86 -9.40
C GLY A 84 5.46 19.00 -9.09
N LYS A 85 6.04 18.14 -8.23
CA LYS A 85 7.46 18.18 -7.88
C LYS A 85 8.20 16.98 -8.43
N ASN A 86 7.82 15.77 -8.02
CA ASN A 86 8.61 14.57 -8.27
C ASN A 86 7.78 13.32 -8.59
N GLU A 87 6.49 13.44 -8.91
CA GLU A 87 5.64 12.31 -9.29
C GLU A 87 6.10 11.61 -10.59
N HIS A 88 6.90 12.31 -11.42
CA HIS A 88 7.56 11.74 -12.60
C HIS A 88 8.54 10.61 -12.27
N LEU A 89 9.00 10.50 -11.02
CA LEU A 89 9.82 9.37 -10.55
C LEU A 89 9.09 8.03 -10.73
N LEU A 90 7.76 8.02 -10.80
CA LEU A 90 6.96 6.81 -11.01
C LEU A 90 6.80 6.42 -12.49
N LYS A 91 7.41 7.16 -13.43
CA LYS A 91 7.33 6.88 -14.87
C LYS A 91 7.71 5.43 -15.18
N ASP A 92 6.95 4.80 -16.07
CA ASP A 92 7.12 3.42 -16.55
C ASP A 92 6.95 2.33 -15.46
N THR A 93 6.55 2.71 -14.24
CA THR A 93 6.32 1.77 -13.13
C THR A 93 4.83 1.46 -12.95
N ARG A 94 4.54 0.28 -12.38
CA ARG A 94 3.26 0.04 -11.71
C ARG A 94 3.42 0.45 -10.26
N THR A 95 2.50 1.25 -9.73
CA THR A 95 2.59 1.74 -8.35
C THR A 95 1.37 1.31 -7.54
N TYR A 96 1.62 0.79 -6.33
CA TYR A 96 0.60 0.75 -5.28
C TYR A 96 1.05 1.64 -4.13
N ALA A 97 0.25 2.64 -3.81
CA ALA A 97 0.43 3.50 -2.64
C ALA A 97 -0.58 3.11 -1.57
N PHE A 98 -0.11 2.38 -0.56
CA PHE A 98 -0.87 2.20 0.67
C PHE A 98 -0.70 3.45 1.54
N SER A 99 -1.42 4.50 1.16
CA SER A 99 -1.42 5.81 1.77
C SER A 99 -2.76 6.49 1.54
N CYS A 100 -3.21 7.27 2.52
CA CYS A 100 -4.51 7.95 2.48
C CYS A 100 -4.56 8.96 1.33
N GLU A 101 -5.72 9.05 0.67
CA GLU A 101 -6.11 10.18 -0.19
C GLU A 101 -5.28 10.42 -1.47
N THR A 102 -4.15 9.74 -1.65
CA THR A 102 -3.25 9.96 -2.79
C THR A 102 -3.87 9.61 -4.14
N GLY A 103 -4.89 8.75 -4.15
CA GLY A 103 -5.66 8.38 -5.34
C GLY A 103 -6.46 9.53 -5.94
N LYS A 104 -6.72 10.60 -5.17
CA LYS A 104 -7.53 11.74 -5.59
C LYS A 104 -6.78 12.69 -6.52
N GLU A 105 -5.52 13.02 -6.21
CA GLU A 105 -4.72 13.95 -7.04
C GLU A 105 -3.32 13.45 -7.42
N LEU A 106 -2.55 12.90 -6.48
CA LEU A 106 -1.19 12.42 -6.75
C LEU A 106 -1.20 11.26 -7.77
N GLY A 107 -2.13 10.32 -7.64
CA GLY A 107 -2.30 9.19 -8.56
C GLY A 107 -2.56 9.61 -10.00
N PRO A 108 -3.60 10.42 -10.28
CA PRO A 108 -3.84 10.98 -11.61
C PRO A 108 -2.65 11.78 -12.16
N ALA A 109 -1.96 12.54 -11.31
CA ALA A 109 -0.75 13.26 -11.71
C ALA A 109 0.38 12.31 -12.13
N ALA A 110 0.61 11.23 -11.38
CA ALA A 110 1.61 10.21 -11.72
C ALA A 110 1.29 9.52 -13.06
N ILE A 111 0.02 9.17 -13.32
CA ILE A 111 -0.41 8.62 -14.62
C ILE A 111 -0.11 9.61 -15.75
N LYS A 112 -0.48 10.88 -15.58
CA LYS A 112 -0.19 11.94 -16.57
C LYS A 112 1.32 12.13 -16.83
N LYS A 113 2.17 11.79 -15.85
CA LYS A 113 3.64 11.83 -15.97
C LYS A 113 4.26 10.51 -16.45
N GLY A 114 3.44 9.53 -16.81
CA GLY A 114 3.86 8.29 -17.48
C GLY A 114 4.00 7.07 -16.56
N ALA A 115 3.44 7.10 -15.35
CA ALA A 115 3.26 5.85 -14.60
C ALA A 115 2.30 4.92 -15.35
N LYS A 116 2.61 3.62 -15.43
CA LYS A 116 1.77 2.63 -16.13
C LYS A 116 0.45 2.37 -15.41
N SER A 117 0.49 2.43 -14.07
CA SER A 117 -0.69 2.31 -13.23
C SER A 117 -0.43 2.87 -11.84
N TYR A 118 -1.51 3.25 -11.17
CA TYR A 118 -1.51 3.72 -9.80
C TYR A 118 -2.73 3.15 -9.07
N ILE A 119 -2.47 2.34 -8.04
CA ILE A 119 -3.49 1.89 -7.10
C ILE A 119 -3.27 2.65 -5.79
N GLY A 120 -4.34 3.17 -5.19
CA GLY A 120 -4.29 3.91 -3.93
C GLY A 120 -5.67 4.12 -3.36
N TYR A 121 -5.84 5.09 -2.48
CA TYR A 121 -7.13 5.46 -1.90
C TYR A 121 -7.47 6.92 -2.23
N ASP A 122 -8.71 7.20 -2.62
CA ASP A 122 -9.17 8.58 -2.90
C ASP A 122 -9.74 9.29 -1.65
N GLU A 123 -9.88 8.56 -0.55
CA GLU A 123 -10.23 9.04 0.78
C GLU A 123 -9.31 8.39 1.85
N VAL A 124 -9.51 8.76 3.12
CA VAL A 124 -8.75 8.21 4.26
C VAL A 124 -9.00 6.71 4.41
N PHE A 125 -7.94 5.92 4.54
CA PHE A 125 -8.02 4.50 4.92
C PHE A 125 -8.18 4.35 6.42
N VAL A 126 -9.16 3.56 6.87
CA VAL A 126 -9.50 3.42 8.29
C VAL A 126 -9.37 1.98 8.74
N PHE A 127 -8.47 1.71 9.68
CA PHE A 127 -8.41 0.40 10.35
C PHE A 127 -8.52 0.53 11.85
N TYR A 128 -9.05 -0.53 12.46
CA TYR A 128 -9.12 -0.68 13.90
C TYR A 128 -8.09 -1.67 14.40
N GLN A 129 -7.47 -1.35 15.53
CA GLN A 129 -6.58 -2.25 16.24
C GLN A 129 -7.20 -2.73 17.56
N THR A 130 -6.66 -3.81 18.08
CA THR A 130 -6.95 -4.28 19.43
C THR A 130 -6.00 -3.57 20.40
N GLU A 131 -6.57 -2.94 21.43
CA GLU A 131 -5.78 -2.30 22.50
C GLU A 131 -4.77 -3.29 23.10
N GLY A 132 -3.51 -2.87 23.23
CA GLY A 132 -2.41 -3.69 23.74
C GLY A 132 -1.75 -4.61 22.70
N GLN A 133 -2.22 -4.62 21.45
CA GLN A 133 -1.60 -5.39 20.36
C GLN A 133 -0.63 -4.56 19.49
N GLU A 134 -0.33 -3.31 19.86
CA GLU A 134 0.51 -2.38 19.09
C GLU A 134 1.93 -2.94 18.88
N ASN A 135 2.41 -3.74 19.82
CA ASN A 135 3.72 -4.40 19.76
C ASN A 135 3.68 -5.77 19.05
N TYR A 136 2.48 -6.27 18.73
CA TYR A 136 2.28 -7.53 18.01
C TYR A 136 1.33 -7.38 16.81
N PRO A 137 1.59 -6.46 15.84
CA PRO A 137 0.67 -6.19 14.75
C PRO A 137 0.16 -7.42 13.99
N LEU A 138 1.03 -8.41 13.77
CA LEU A 138 0.67 -9.63 13.03
C LEU A 138 -0.26 -10.58 13.79
N LYS A 139 -0.41 -10.41 15.11
CA LYS A 139 -1.33 -11.18 15.96
C LYS A 139 -2.67 -10.47 16.16
N ASP A 140 -2.75 -9.19 15.80
CA ASP A 140 -3.97 -8.40 15.91
C ASP A 140 -4.96 -8.77 14.81
N LYS A 141 -5.88 -9.67 15.14
CA LYS A 141 -6.92 -10.13 14.22
C LYS A 141 -7.82 -9.00 13.76
N ARG A 142 -8.06 -7.98 14.60
CA ARG A 142 -8.91 -6.84 14.25
C ARG A 142 -8.25 -6.00 13.17
N ALA A 143 -6.99 -5.63 13.35
CA ALA A 143 -6.24 -4.92 12.30
C ALA A 143 -6.09 -5.78 11.04
N GLY A 144 -5.88 -7.09 11.20
CA GLY A 144 -5.80 -8.04 10.09
C GLY A 144 -7.02 -8.02 9.17
N GLN A 145 -8.23 -7.80 9.69
CA GLN A 145 -9.45 -7.70 8.88
C GLN A 145 -9.39 -6.58 7.83
N PHE A 146 -8.65 -5.51 8.10
CA PHE A 146 -8.49 -4.36 7.20
C PHE A 146 -7.22 -4.47 6.36
N LEU A 147 -6.11 -4.79 7.03
CA LEU A 147 -4.79 -4.77 6.41
C LEU A 147 -4.60 -5.95 5.44
N GLU A 148 -5.10 -7.14 5.73
CA GLU A 148 -4.93 -8.28 4.82
C GLU A 148 -5.54 -8.03 3.43
N PRO A 149 -6.80 -7.56 3.31
CA PRO A 149 -7.35 -7.16 2.02
C PRO A 149 -6.57 -6.04 1.31
N ALA A 150 -6.10 -5.05 2.06
CA ALA A 150 -5.30 -3.96 1.48
C ALA A 150 -3.94 -4.45 0.97
N PHE A 151 -3.29 -5.39 1.66
CA PHE A 151 -2.03 -6.01 1.25
C PHE A 151 -2.19 -7.01 0.09
N GLU A 152 -3.40 -7.52 -0.18
CA GLU A 152 -3.69 -8.40 -1.32
C GLU A 152 -3.37 -7.75 -2.68
N VAL A 153 -3.42 -6.41 -2.75
CA VAL A 153 -2.93 -5.65 -3.92
C VAL A 153 -1.45 -5.96 -4.16
N SER A 154 -0.61 -5.77 -3.13
CA SER A 154 0.83 -6.04 -3.19
C SER A 154 1.13 -7.50 -3.56
N TYR A 155 0.45 -8.46 -2.91
CA TYR A 155 0.60 -9.88 -3.24
C TYR A 155 0.24 -10.18 -4.70
N SER A 156 -0.86 -9.62 -5.20
CA SER A 156 -1.29 -9.82 -6.59
C SER A 156 -0.33 -9.20 -7.60
N LEU A 157 0.20 -8.01 -7.33
CA LEU A 157 1.21 -7.38 -8.18
C LEU A 157 2.54 -8.15 -8.17
N LEU A 158 2.95 -8.69 -7.02
CA LEU A 158 4.12 -9.57 -6.91
C LEU A 158 3.91 -10.91 -7.64
N ARG A 159 2.68 -11.42 -7.74
CA ARG A 159 2.32 -12.52 -8.66
C ARG A 159 2.34 -12.13 -10.13
N LYS A 160 2.76 -10.90 -10.46
CA LYS A 160 2.81 -10.34 -11.81
C LYS A 160 1.42 -10.20 -12.46
N SER A 161 0.36 -10.16 -11.65
CA SER A 161 -0.99 -9.86 -12.14
C SER A 161 -1.06 -8.43 -12.68
N SER A 162 -2.03 -8.17 -13.56
CA SER A 162 -2.34 -6.80 -13.98
C SER A 162 -2.85 -5.95 -12.80
N PRO A 163 -2.67 -4.61 -12.84
CA PRO A 163 -3.20 -3.70 -11.82
C PRO A 163 -4.70 -3.90 -11.57
N LYS A 164 -5.50 -3.99 -12.63
CA LYS A 164 -6.94 -4.29 -12.56
C LYS A 164 -7.25 -5.62 -11.86
N THR A 165 -6.44 -6.65 -12.07
CA THR A 165 -6.60 -7.94 -11.39
C THR A 165 -6.23 -7.83 -9.91
N ALA A 166 -5.15 -7.12 -9.59
CA ALA A 166 -4.74 -6.88 -8.21
C ALA A 166 -5.81 -6.11 -7.42
N TYR A 167 -6.37 -5.06 -8.01
CA TYR A 167 -7.53 -4.34 -7.46
C TYR A 167 -8.71 -5.29 -7.25
N ARG A 168 -9.11 -6.08 -8.25
CA ARG A 168 -10.24 -7.02 -8.08
C ARG A 168 -10.02 -8.05 -6.97
N ASN A 169 -8.77 -8.48 -6.76
CA ASN A 169 -8.44 -9.45 -5.71
C ASN A 169 -8.55 -8.84 -4.31
N SER A 170 -8.08 -7.61 -4.10
CA SER A 170 -8.29 -6.90 -2.82
C SER A 170 -9.78 -6.65 -2.55
N GLN A 171 -10.55 -6.25 -3.57
CA GLN A 171 -12.01 -6.09 -3.45
C GLN A 171 -12.70 -7.40 -3.00
N LYS A 172 -12.30 -8.55 -3.55
CA LYS A 172 -12.78 -9.87 -3.11
C LYS A 172 -12.36 -10.19 -1.68
N ALA A 173 -11.13 -9.84 -1.29
CA ALA A 173 -10.64 -10.05 0.06
C ALA A 173 -11.41 -9.21 1.10
N PHE A 174 -11.70 -7.94 0.80
CA PHE A 174 -12.57 -7.09 1.62
C PHE A 174 -13.95 -7.70 1.76
N LYS A 175 -14.57 -8.09 0.64
CA LYS A 175 -15.89 -8.72 0.63
C LYS A 175 -15.92 -9.99 1.48
N LYS A 176 -14.90 -10.84 1.40
CA LYS A 176 -14.79 -12.04 2.23
C LYS A 176 -14.79 -11.71 3.73
N ASN A 177 -14.05 -10.68 4.15
CA ASN A 177 -14.01 -10.27 5.55
C ASN A 177 -15.34 -9.67 6.02
N ILE A 178 -16.01 -8.88 5.16
CA ILE A 178 -17.35 -8.35 5.40
C ILE A 178 -18.38 -9.49 5.56
N ASP A 179 -18.41 -10.43 4.61
CA ASP A 179 -19.35 -11.56 4.62
C ASP A 179 -19.12 -12.44 5.87
N SER A 180 -17.87 -12.63 6.29
CA SER A 180 -17.51 -13.34 7.52
C SER A 180 -18.06 -12.66 8.78
N LEU A 181 -17.94 -11.32 8.89
CA LEU A 181 -18.48 -10.57 10.03
C LEU A 181 -20.01 -10.61 10.10
N ILE A 182 -20.68 -10.51 8.95
CA ILE A 182 -22.14 -10.55 8.85
C ILE A 182 -22.67 -11.95 9.21
N SER A 183 -22.09 -13.00 8.61
CA SER A 183 -22.56 -14.38 8.79
C SER A 183 -22.30 -14.95 10.17
N SER A 184 -21.22 -14.54 10.85
CA SER A 184 -20.84 -15.04 12.17
C SER A 184 -21.61 -14.42 13.34
N LYS A 185 -22.52 -13.45 13.09
CA LYS A 185 -23.15 -12.62 14.13
C LYS A 185 -22.10 -12.01 15.09
N SER A 186 -20.95 -11.60 14.54
CA SER A 186 -19.84 -11.07 15.32
C SER A 186 -20.25 -9.83 16.12
N LYS A 187 -19.73 -9.69 17.35
CA LYS A 187 -19.84 -8.44 18.12
C LYS A 187 -19.14 -7.26 17.41
N GLU A 188 -18.31 -7.55 16.42
CA GLU A 188 -17.57 -6.57 15.62
C GLU A 188 -18.30 -6.19 14.31
N LEU A 189 -19.61 -6.45 14.21
CA LEU A 189 -20.41 -6.10 13.03
C LEU A 189 -20.30 -4.60 12.65
N TYR A 190 -20.06 -3.73 13.63
CA TYR A 190 -19.84 -2.29 13.40
C TYR A 190 -18.61 -1.98 12.53
N LEU A 191 -17.64 -2.90 12.42
CA LEU A 191 -16.46 -2.75 11.55
C LEU A 191 -16.81 -2.81 10.07
N VAL A 192 -17.93 -3.43 9.70
CA VAL A 192 -18.37 -3.60 8.30
C VAL A 192 -18.45 -2.26 7.56
N ARG A 193 -18.90 -1.19 8.21
CA ARG A 193 -19.00 0.13 7.56
C ARG A 193 -17.64 0.68 7.14
N TYR A 194 -16.59 0.40 7.90
CA TYR A 194 -15.22 0.85 7.63
C TYR A 194 -14.55 -0.04 6.59
N LEU A 195 -14.78 -1.35 6.62
CA LEU A 195 -14.33 -2.25 5.55
C LEU A 195 -14.98 -1.89 4.21
N LEU A 196 -16.28 -1.57 4.21
CA LEU A 196 -16.98 -1.08 3.01
C LEU A 196 -16.44 0.26 2.53
N TRP A 197 -16.07 1.15 3.46
CA TRP A 197 -15.44 2.43 3.15
C TRP A 197 -14.10 2.22 2.43
N ASP A 198 -13.16 1.52 3.05
CA ASP A 198 -11.84 1.26 2.46
C ASP A 198 -11.96 0.54 1.10
N MET A 199 -12.87 -0.44 1.01
CA MET A 199 -13.12 -1.17 -0.23
C MET A 199 -13.59 -0.23 -1.36
N ARG A 200 -14.55 0.66 -1.09
CA ARG A 200 -15.13 1.58 -2.08
C ARG A 200 -14.17 2.70 -2.49
N HIS A 201 -13.32 3.13 -1.57
CA HIS A 201 -12.40 4.25 -1.78
C HIS A 201 -11.03 3.81 -2.30
N GLN A 202 -10.79 2.51 -2.46
CA GLN A 202 -9.64 2.03 -3.22
C GLN A 202 -9.87 2.30 -4.72
N VAL A 203 -8.92 2.97 -5.36
CA VAL A 203 -8.96 3.30 -6.78
C VAL A 203 -7.84 2.60 -7.54
N CYS A 204 -8.09 2.30 -8.82
CA CYS A 204 -7.12 1.73 -9.75
C CYS A 204 -7.11 2.56 -11.03
N LEU A 205 -6.00 3.25 -11.28
CA LEU A 205 -5.78 4.09 -12.44
C LEU A 205 -4.76 3.42 -13.36
N GLU A 206 -5.00 3.43 -14.67
CA GLU A 206 -4.11 2.87 -15.69
C GLU A 206 -3.93 3.91 -16.82
N SER A 207 -2.74 3.94 -17.43
CA SER A 207 -2.39 4.82 -18.55
C SER A 207 -2.88 4.30 -19.90
#